data_AF-A0A0A2KY84-F1
#
_entry.id   AF-A0A0A2KY84-F1
#
_cell.length_a   1.000
_cell.length_b   1.000
_cell.length_c   1.000
_cell.angle_alpha   90.00
_cell.angle_beta   90.00
_cell.angle_gamma   90.00
#
_symmetry.space_group_name_H-M   'P 1'
#
loop_
_entity.id
_entity.type
_entity.pdbx_description
1 polymer ?
#
loop_
_entity_poly.entity_id
_entity_poly.type
_entity_poly.pdbx_seq_one_letter_code
_entity_poly.pdbx_strand_id
1 'polypeptide(L)'
;MPFYKGAAHVNKNKPNTLFRLLDRCYKAIRVETDATITTQGDATDPVNRLYPKRIAPWLDFPRLQEQKLDRTAAFTSRPLFPSDTQSDYVATNIQNKPIYSEASLQYFERDTVRNFVEMEFEKLRDDESLRHELASRAQSPSETA
;
A
#
# COMPACT_ATOMS: atom_id res chain seq x y z
N MET A 1 -36.65 -18.90 -17.93
CA MET A 1 -35.41 -19.26 -17.20
C MET A 1 -34.22 -18.99 -18.11
N PRO A 2 -33.10 -18.42 -17.63
CA PRO A 2 -33.00 -17.04 -17.15
C PRO A 2 -32.03 -16.19 -18.00
N PHE A 3 -32.24 -14.87 -17.91
CA PHE A 3 -31.40 -13.80 -18.42
C PHE A 3 -30.03 -13.82 -17.74
N TYR A 4 -28.94 -13.88 -18.52
CA TYR A 4 -27.62 -13.53 -18.00
C TYR A 4 -27.53 -12.01 -17.89
N LYS A 5 -27.61 -11.52 -16.65
CA LYS A 5 -27.19 -10.16 -16.27
C LYS A 5 -25.79 -9.94 -16.81
N GLY A 6 -25.61 -8.87 -17.59
CA GLY A 6 -24.31 -8.42 -18.04
C GLY A 6 -23.38 -8.27 -16.84
N ALA A 7 -22.28 -9.01 -16.86
CA ALA A 7 -21.11 -8.61 -16.11
C ALA A 7 -20.74 -7.22 -16.64
N ALA A 8 -20.93 -6.18 -15.83
CA ALA A 8 -20.42 -4.87 -16.15
C ALA A 8 -18.95 -5.05 -16.52
N HIS A 9 -18.58 -4.75 -17.77
CA HIS A 9 -17.19 -4.71 -18.17
C HIS A 9 -16.53 -3.64 -17.30
N VAL A 10 -15.86 -4.09 -16.24
CA VAL A 10 -15.01 -3.25 -15.42
C VAL A 10 -13.91 -2.78 -16.36
N ASN A 11 -14.00 -1.52 -16.78
CA ASN A 11 -12.97 -0.90 -17.59
C ASN A 11 -11.70 -0.80 -16.74
N LYS A 12 -10.79 -1.76 -16.91
CA LYS A 12 -9.56 -1.93 -16.14
C LYS A 12 -8.56 -0.78 -16.33
N ASN A 13 -8.82 0.13 -17.27
CA ASN A 13 -7.96 1.28 -17.56
C ASN A 13 -8.40 2.55 -16.83
N LYS A 14 -9.52 2.52 -16.11
CA LYS A 14 -9.93 3.67 -15.28
C LYS A 14 -9.10 3.72 -13.99
N PRO A 15 -8.74 4.91 -13.51
CA PRO A 15 -8.15 5.09 -12.18
C PRO A 15 -9.00 4.44 -11.08
N ASN A 16 -8.33 3.97 -10.03
CA ASN A 16 -8.90 3.24 -8.91
C ASN A 16 -8.91 4.07 -7.62
N THR A 17 -9.58 3.54 -6.60
CA THR A 17 -9.51 4.02 -5.22
C THR A 17 -8.31 3.43 -4.49
N LEU A 18 -7.94 4.01 -3.34
CA LEU A 18 -6.80 3.54 -2.55
C LEU A 18 -6.98 2.08 -2.13
N PHE A 19 -8.16 1.72 -1.63
CA PHE A 19 -8.44 0.37 -1.14
C PHE A 19 -8.32 -0.69 -2.23
N ARG A 20 -8.67 -0.35 -3.48
CA ARG A 20 -8.51 -1.27 -4.61
C ARG A 20 -7.05 -1.48 -4.99
N LEU A 21 -6.23 -0.43 -4.92
CA LEU A 21 -4.77 -0.55 -5.07
C LEU A 21 -4.19 -1.44 -3.95
N LEU A 22 -4.53 -1.17 -2.70
CA LEU A 22 -4.04 -1.93 -1.53
C LEU A 22 -4.43 -3.41 -1.58
N ASP A 23 -5.68 -3.73 -1.93
CA ASP A 23 -6.13 -5.12 -2.10
C ASP A 23 -5.31 -5.88 -3.15
N ARG A 24 -4.97 -5.22 -4.26
CA ARG A 24 -4.10 -5.80 -5.29
C ARG A 24 -2.68 -6.02 -4.80
N CYS A 25 -2.07 -5.01 -4.18
CA CYS A 25 -0.73 -5.12 -3.59
C CYS A 25 -0.67 -6.25 -2.57
N TYR A 26 -1.66 -6.34 -1.68
CA TYR A 26 -1.76 -7.39 -0.66
C TYR A 26 -1.80 -8.78 -1.29
N LYS A 27 -2.62 -8.98 -2.33
CA LYS A 27 -2.73 -10.27 -3.03
C LYS A 27 -1.46 -10.67 -3.76
N ALA A 28 -0.63 -9.70 -4.15
CA ALA A 28 0.64 -9.91 -4.83
C ALA A 28 1.80 -10.22 -3.86
N ILE A 29 1.64 -10.00 -2.55
CA ILE A 29 2.66 -10.38 -1.56
C ILE A 29 2.85 -11.89 -1.58
N ARG A 30 4.12 -12.30 -1.72
CA ARG A 30 4.57 -13.68 -1.56
C ARG A 30 5.76 -13.65 -0.61
N VAL A 31 5.69 -14.43 0.45
CA VAL A 31 6.77 -14.58 1.43
C VAL A 31 7.31 -15.99 1.29
N GLU A 32 8.63 -16.12 1.25
CA GLU A 32 9.28 -17.43 1.25
C GLU A 32 9.09 -18.08 2.63
N THR A 33 8.64 -19.34 2.61
CA THR A 33 8.36 -20.11 3.82
C THR A 33 9.43 -21.15 4.12
N ASP A 34 10.22 -21.52 3.11
CA ASP A 34 11.36 -22.40 3.29
C ASP A 34 12.53 -21.62 3.92
N ALA A 35 12.71 -21.85 5.22
CA ALA A 35 13.75 -21.21 6.01
C ALA A 35 15.18 -21.51 5.49
N THR A 36 15.40 -22.53 4.66
CA THR A 36 16.73 -22.85 4.12
C THR A 36 17.18 -21.90 2.99
N ILE A 37 16.22 -21.22 2.36
CA ILE A 37 16.47 -20.27 1.26
C ILE A 37 16.16 -18.82 1.64
N THR A 38 15.72 -18.57 2.88
CA THR A 38 15.68 -17.22 3.45
C THR A 38 17.06 -16.76 3.92
N THR A 39 17.18 -15.48 4.29
CA THR A 39 18.37 -14.96 4.98
C THR A 39 18.70 -15.85 6.18
N GLN A 40 19.92 -16.39 6.17
CA GLN A 40 20.44 -17.23 7.24
C GLN A 40 21.08 -16.37 8.33
N GLY A 41 20.94 -16.81 9.58
CA GLY A 41 21.48 -16.13 10.76
C GLY A 41 20.42 -15.91 11.83
N ASP A 42 20.86 -15.47 13.01
CA ASP A 42 19.94 -15.12 14.08
C ASP A 42 19.27 -13.77 13.75
N ALA A 43 17.97 -13.80 13.45
CA ALA A 43 17.17 -12.60 13.21
C ALA A 43 17.12 -11.66 14.43
N THR A 44 17.48 -12.16 15.61
CA THR A 44 17.52 -11.43 16.87
C THR A 44 18.92 -11.01 17.30
N ASP A 45 19.96 -11.26 16.49
CA ASP A 45 21.33 -10.79 16.77
C ASP A 45 22.03 -10.19 15.53
N PRO A 46 21.52 -9.06 15.01
CA PRO A 46 22.14 -8.40 13.87
C PRO A 46 23.47 -7.74 14.25
N VAL A 47 24.53 -8.10 13.53
CA VAL A 47 25.87 -7.53 13.71
C VAL A 47 25.87 -6.03 13.43
N ASN A 48 26.37 -5.23 14.38
CA ASN A 48 26.50 -3.77 14.26
C ASN A 48 25.19 -3.02 13.95
N ARG A 49 24.02 -3.54 14.37
CA ARG A 49 22.74 -2.83 14.23
C ARG A 49 22.00 -2.74 15.55
N LEU A 50 21.35 -1.60 15.77
CA LEU A 50 20.36 -1.49 16.82
C LEU A 50 19.12 -2.28 16.42
N TYR A 51 18.60 -3.09 17.34
CA TYR A 51 17.37 -3.84 17.13
C TYR A 51 16.52 -3.85 18.41
N PRO A 52 15.20 -3.97 18.27
CA PRO A 52 14.31 -4.05 19.42
C PRO A 52 14.50 -5.41 20.13
N LYS A 53 14.90 -5.37 21.42
CA LYS A 53 14.99 -6.57 22.27
C LYS A 53 13.63 -7.09 22.74
N ARG A 54 12.57 -6.30 22.56
CA ARG A 54 11.22 -6.65 22.98
C ARG A 54 10.23 -6.19 21.91
N ILE A 55 9.61 -7.15 21.26
CA ILE A 55 8.50 -6.93 20.33
C ILE A 55 7.21 -7.10 21.13
N ALA A 56 6.37 -6.07 21.15
CA ALA A 56 5.07 -6.11 21.80
C ALA A 56 3.96 -5.91 20.76
N PRO A 57 2.83 -6.64 20.86
CA PRO A 57 1.70 -6.41 19.99
C PRO A 57 1.17 -4.98 20.14
N TRP A 58 0.94 -4.29 19.02
CA TRP A 58 0.27 -2.99 19.02
C TRP A 58 -1.24 -3.19 18.91
N LEU A 59 -1.89 -3.49 20.04
CA LEU A 59 -3.31 -3.89 20.07
C LEU A 59 -4.27 -2.80 19.56
N ASP A 60 -3.96 -1.52 19.80
CA ASP A 60 -4.75 -0.39 19.31
C ASP A 60 -4.57 -0.08 17.82
N PHE A 61 -3.59 -0.69 17.15
CA PHE A 61 -3.25 -0.32 15.77
C PHE A 61 -4.44 -0.40 14.80
N PRO A 62 -5.25 -1.48 14.75
CA PRO A 62 -6.37 -1.55 13.82
C PRO A 62 -7.35 -0.39 13.99
N ARG A 63 -7.76 -0.12 15.25
CA ARG A 63 -8.66 0.99 15.58
C ARG A 63 -8.07 2.35 15.22
N LEU A 64 -6.80 2.58 15.53
CA LEU A 64 -6.11 3.84 15.20
C LEU A 64 -5.93 4.03 13.69
N GLN A 65 -5.70 2.95 12.95
CA GLN A 65 -5.60 2.96 11.50
C GLN A 65 -6.96 3.30 10.87
N GLU A 66 -8.04 2.65 11.30
CA GLU A 66 -9.41 2.96 10.84
C GLU A 66 -9.76 4.42 11.09
N GLN A 67 -9.52 4.94 12.30
CA GLN A 67 -9.76 6.36 12.62
C GLN A 67 -9.01 7.33 11.69
N LYS A 68 -7.77 6.99 11.29
CA LYS A 68 -7.01 7.79 10.32
C LYS A 68 -7.58 7.67 8.91
N LEU A 69 -7.99 6.48 8.50
CA LEU A 69 -8.60 6.25 7.19
C LEU A 69 -9.93 6.98 7.06
N ASP A 70 -10.77 6.96 8.10
CA ASP A 70 -12.04 7.69 8.13
C ASP A 70 -11.87 9.20 7.94
N ARG A 71 -10.89 9.81 8.63
CA ARG A 71 -10.54 11.24 8.44
C ARG A 71 -10.12 11.57 7.01
N THR A 72 -9.62 10.58 6.28
CA THR A 72 -9.15 10.71 4.89
C THR A 72 -10.10 10.10 3.88
N ALA A 73 -11.33 9.70 4.28
CA ALA A 73 -12.28 8.95 3.45
C ALA A 73 -12.57 9.61 2.09
N ALA A 74 -12.70 10.95 2.06
CA ALA A 74 -12.93 11.70 0.83
C ALA A 74 -11.77 11.57 -0.16
N PHE A 75 -10.52 11.49 0.32
CA PHE A 75 -9.35 11.26 -0.53
C PHE A 75 -9.26 9.79 -0.95
N THR A 76 -9.38 8.86 -0.01
CA THR A 76 -9.21 7.41 -0.28
C THR A 76 -10.25 6.82 -1.22
N SER A 77 -11.43 7.44 -1.30
CA SER A 77 -12.55 7.03 -2.18
C SER A 77 -12.51 7.63 -3.58
N ARG A 78 -11.65 8.63 -3.84
CA ARG A 78 -11.53 9.21 -5.18
C ARG A 78 -10.75 8.27 -6.12
N PRO A 79 -11.14 8.19 -7.40
CA PRO A 79 -10.42 7.41 -8.40
C PRO A 79 -9.16 8.17 -8.86
N LEU A 80 -8.17 8.31 -7.98
CA LEU A 80 -6.90 8.99 -8.27
C LEU A 80 -5.75 8.00 -8.53
N PHE A 81 -5.89 6.78 -8.01
CA PHE A 81 -4.84 5.77 -7.97
C PHE A 81 -4.74 5.00 -9.30
N PRO A 82 -3.61 4.34 -9.57
CA PRO A 82 -3.42 3.54 -10.76
C PRO A 82 -4.57 2.60 -11.07
N SER A 83 -4.88 2.49 -12.34
CA SER A 83 -5.87 1.55 -12.86
C SER A 83 -5.49 0.09 -12.60
N ASP A 84 -6.44 -0.82 -12.78
CA ASP A 84 -6.19 -2.25 -12.62
C ASP A 84 -5.12 -2.75 -13.58
N THR A 85 -5.12 -2.26 -14.83
CA THR A 85 -4.12 -2.63 -15.84
C THR A 85 -2.71 -2.18 -15.42
N GLN A 86 -2.59 -0.97 -14.87
CA GLN A 86 -1.31 -0.47 -14.36
C GLN A 86 -0.85 -1.25 -13.12
N SER A 87 -1.77 -1.61 -12.23
CA SER A 87 -1.48 -2.42 -11.05
C SER A 87 -1.08 -3.86 -11.42
N ASP A 88 -1.73 -4.44 -12.44
CA ASP A 88 -1.40 -5.76 -12.98
C ASP A 88 -0.01 -5.78 -13.61
N TYR A 89 0.39 -4.71 -14.32
CA TYR A 89 1.75 -4.56 -14.81
C TYR A 89 2.77 -4.60 -13.66
N VAL A 90 2.55 -3.86 -12.57
CA VAL A 90 3.44 -3.92 -11.40
C VAL A 90 3.43 -5.30 -10.76
N ALA A 91 2.27 -5.96 -10.68
CA ALA A 91 2.17 -7.32 -10.17
C ALA A 91 3.06 -8.30 -10.97
N THR A 92 3.20 -8.12 -12.29
CA THR A 92 4.13 -8.96 -13.07
C THR A 92 5.59 -8.86 -12.63
N ASN A 93 6.01 -7.71 -12.08
CA ASN A 93 7.38 -7.49 -11.62
C ASN A 93 7.72 -8.18 -10.29
N ILE A 94 6.68 -8.57 -9.51
CA ILE A 94 6.80 -9.07 -8.14
C ILE A 94 6.21 -10.48 -7.93
N GLN A 95 5.27 -10.92 -8.79
CA GLN A 95 4.51 -12.17 -8.60
C GLN A 95 5.37 -13.44 -8.47
N ASN A 96 6.56 -13.46 -9.08
CA ASN A 96 7.50 -14.60 -9.07
C ASN A 96 8.73 -14.32 -8.20
N LYS A 97 8.70 -13.30 -7.34
CA LYS A 97 9.81 -12.89 -6.49
C LYS A 97 9.34 -12.89 -5.03
N PRO A 98 9.37 -14.05 -4.35
CA PRO A 98 9.01 -14.09 -2.94
C PRO A 98 9.98 -13.23 -2.13
N ILE A 99 9.49 -12.70 -1.00
CA ILE A 99 10.30 -12.01 -0.02
C ILE A 99 11.00 -13.08 0.84
N TYR A 100 12.33 -13.15 0.74
CA TYR A 100 13.17 -14.11 1.46
C TYR A 100 14.33 -13.44 2.24
N SER A 101 14.52 -12.13 2.06
CA SER A 101 15.59 -11.32 2.66
C SER A 101 15.19 -9.85 2.80
N GLU A 102 15.92 -9.08 3.61
CA GLU A 102 15.76 -7.62 3.72
C GLU A 102 15.86 -6.94 2.35
N ALA A 103 16.81 -7.37 1.50
CA ALA A 103 16.98 -6.83 0.15
C ALA A 103 15.74 -7.09 -0.72
N SER A 104 15.21 -8.32 -0.71
CA SER A 104 13.97 -8.66 -1.45
C SER A 104 12.76 -7.87 -0.95
N LEU A 105 12.67 -7.62 0.36
CA LEU A 105 11.61 -6.78 0.94
C LEU A 105 11.74 -5.33 0.46
N GLN A 106 12.96 -4.79 0.39
CA GLN A 106 13.21 -3.45 -0.13
C GLN A 106 12.83 -3.32 -1.62
N TYR A 107 13.13 -4.33 -2.45
CA TYR A 107 12.68 -4.35 -3.85
C TYR A 107 11.15 -4.34 -3.94
N PHE A 108 10.49 -5.16 -3.13
CA PHE A 108 9.03 -5.20 -3.06
C PHE A 108 8.43 -3.85 -2.66
N GLU A 109 8.95 -3.20 -1.61
CA GLU A 109 8.48 -1.88 -1.15
C GLU A 109 8.65 -0.82 -2.22
N ARG A 110 9.77 -0.84 -2.95
CA ARG A 110 10.00 0.12 -4.04
C ARG A 110 8.95 -0.02 -5.13
N ASP A 111 8.70 -1.24 -5.59
CA ASP A 111 7.83 -1.49 -6.73
C ASP A 111 6.34 -1.36 -6.39
N THR A 112 5.95 -1.62 -5.13
CA THR A 112 4.53 -1.64 -4.71
C THR A 112 4.07 -0.45 -3.88
N VAL A 113 4.99 0.34 -3.33
CA VAL A 113 4.64 1.49 -2.51
C VAL A 113 5.35 2.73 -3.03
N ARG A 114 6.69 2.73 -3.07
CA ARG A 114 7.46 3.95 -3.38
C ARG A 114 7.11 4.54 -4.75
N ASN A 115 7.21 3.74 -5.80
CA ASN A 115 6.97 4.23 -7.17
C ASN A 115 5.55 4.76 -7.35
N PHE A 116 4.57 4.15 -6.67
CA PHE A 116 3.19 4.63 -6.72
C PHE A 116 3.01 5.92 -5.94
N VAL A 117 3.55 6.00 -4.72
CA VAL A 117 3.49 7.21 -3.90
C VAL A 117 4.18 8.36 -4.62
N GLU A 118 5.35 8.13 -5.23
CA GLU A 118 6.06 9.13 -6.02
C GLU A 118 5.22 9.60 -7.22
N MET A 119 4.67 8.67 -8.00
CA MET A 119 3.77 9.02 -9.13
C MET A 119 2.54 9.82 -8.66
N GLU A 120 1.92 9.43 -7.55
CA GLU A 120 0.77 10.17 -7.00
C GLU A 120 1.21 11.55 -6.47
N PHE A 121 2.37 11.67 -5.84
CA PHE A 121 2.90 12.95 -5.35
C PHE A 121 3.21 13.91 -6.50
N GLU A 122 3.76 13.42 -7.60
CA GLU A 122 4.00 14.20 -8.82
C GLU A 122 2.68 14.72 -9.39
N LYS A 123 1.64 13.87 -9.52
CA LYS A 123 0.30 14.31 -9.95
C LYS A 123 -0.32 15.32 -8.99
N LEU A 124 -0.15 15.12 -7.68
CA LEU A 124 -0.65 16.04 -6.65
C LEU A 124 0.07 17.38 -6.73
N ARG A 125 1.38 17.40 -6.97
CA ARG A 125 2.14 18.64 -7.14
C ARG A 125 1.58 19.50 -8.27
N ASP A 126 1.12 18.85 -9.33
CA ASP A 126 0.61 19.50 -10.54
C ASP A 126 -0.88 19.91 -10.42
N ASP A 127 -1.58 19.55 -9.33
CA ASP A 127 -2.99 19.90 -9.05
C ASP A 127 -3.12 20.84 -7.83
N GLU A 128 -3.23 22.14 -8.10
CA GLU A 128 -3.32 23.18 -7.07
C GLU A 128 -4.55 23.03 -6.16
N SER A 129 -5.67 22.51 -6.69
CA SER A 129 -6.89 22.31 -5.91
C SER A 129 -6.72 21.18 -4.90
N LEU A 130 -6.09 20.07 -5.30
CA LEU A 130 -5.81 18.94 -4.41
C LEU A 130 -4.76 19.31 -3.34
N ARG A 131 -3.78 20.14 -3.68
CA ARG A 131 -2.78 20.64 -2.72
C ARG A 131 -3.41 21.49 -1.64
N HIS A 132 -4.28 22.43 -2.01
CA HIS A 132 -5.00 23.24 -1.03
C HIS A 132 -5.94 22.41 -0.15
N GLU A 133 -6.60 21.40 -0.69
CA GLU A 133 -7.47 20.49 0.06
C GLU A 133 -6.68 19.63 1.07
N LEU A 134 -5.53 19.07 0.66
CA LEU A 134 -4.69 18.27 1.55
C LEU A 134 -3.98 19.12 2.61
N ALA A 135 -3.49 20.31 2.23
CA ALA A 135 -2.84 21.23 3.17
C ALA A 135 -3.83 21.73 4.23
N SER A 136 -5.05 22.12 3.84
CA SER A 136 -6.08 22.54 4.81
C SER A 136 -6.48 21.41 5.78
N ARG A 137 -6.46 20.15 5.34
CA ARG A 137 -6.69 18.97 6.20
C ARG A 137 -5.50 18.64 7.10
N ALA A 138 -4.26 18.84 6.64
CA ALA A 138 -3.06 18.64 7.47
C ALA A 138 -2.90 19.74 8.53
N GLN A 139 -3.38 20.95 8.24
CA GLN A 139 -3.33 22.10 9.15
C GLN A 139 -4.49 22.18 10.14
N SER A 140 -5.49 21.31 10.05
CA SER A 140 -6.61 21.24 11.00
C SER A 140 -6.08 20.65 12.32
N PRO A 141 -5.81 21.45 13.37
CA PRO A 141 -5.35 20.91 14.63
C PRO A 141 -6.51 20.13 15.26
N SER A 142 -6.14 19.12 16.04
CA SER A 142 -6.99 18.55 17.07
C SER A 142 -7.51 19.67 17.98
N GLU A 143 -8.70 20.18 17.70
CA GLU A 143 -9.50 20.94 18.65
C GLU A 143 -10.81 20.18 18.85
N THR A 144 -10.84 19.35 19.89
CA THR A 144 -11.84 19.42 20.97
C THR A 144 -11.66 18.24 21.93
N ALA A 145 -11.40 18.62 23.20
CA ALA A 145 -11.67 17.95 24.48
C ALA A 145 -11.20 16.51 24.72
#